data_AF-G2PXW2-F1
#
_entry.id   AF-G2PXW2-F1
#
_cell.length_a   1.000
_cell.length_b   1.000
_cell.length_c   1.000
_cell.angle_alpha   90.00
_cell.angle_beta   90.00
_cell.angle_gamma   90.00
#
_symmetry.space_group_name_H-M   'P 1'
#
loop_
_entity.id
_entity.type
_entity.pdbx_description
1 polymer ?
#
loop_
_entity_poly.entity_id
_entity_poly.type
_entity_poly.pdbx_seq_one_letter_code
_entity_poly.pdbx_strand_id
1 'polypeptide(L)'
;MDLKGKNVLVVGIGRSGLASARFLKKQGAFVIGFDEKAEDQFKKEDRNCAQELLDEIYYCEIPDEAVDKVQLVVVSPGVPLSKRPLVLAHKKGIEVIGEIELAYRFCKSKNIVAITGTNGKTTTTTLVGEILKKQYEDVVVCGNIGLPFIDTIETSSKNTIFVLEISSFQLETIKYFKPKVGCILNITPDHLNRHMTMENYIKAKMRIFENIDEMGYTVLNYDNNITRDLIGLAKGNVIVFSKNKSQFENMVFVEKDTIYFTFEGKTQEVMKKDEIFIPGEHNLENALAAISCTLPFGIEKDTIEQVLKTFRGVEHRIEFVAEINGIKFYNDSKGTNTDAAEKALRAFESPIILIAGGYDKGESFEKFASLVAKKVKKVFLLGQTKHKIASELEKIGYKNFELVSTLKEAVRKSFECAQNGDIVLLSPACASWDMFENYEQRGRMFKEYVNELLTTGM
;
A
#
# COMPACT_ATOMS: atom_id res chain seq x y z
N MET A 1 10.27 -27.56 -3.81
CA MET A 1 11.64 -27.09 -4.11
C MET A 1 12.52 -27.54 -2.96
N ASP A 2 13.67 -28.18 -3.22
CA ASP A 2 14.65 -28.50 -2.17
C ASP A 2 15.74 -27.41 -2.15
N LEU A 3 16.04 -26.89 -0.97
CA LEU A 3 17.00 -25.81 -0.70
C LEU A 3 18.19 -26.28 0.14
N LYS A 4 18.15 -27.49 0.69
CA LYS A 4 19.18 -27.97 1.61
C LYS A 4 20.54 -28.05 0.92
N GLY A 5 21.54 -27.39 1.49
CA GLY A 5 22.91 -27.34 0.98
C GLY A 5 23.09 -26.51 -0.30
N LYS A 6 22.06 -25.80 -0.77
CA LYS A 6 22.19 -24.93 -1.95
C LYS A 6 22.77 -23.58 -1.58
N ASN A 7 23.63 -23.04 -2.45
CA ASN A 7 24.07 -21.65 -2.37
C ASN A 7 22.99 -20.74 -2.96
N VAL A 8 22.39 -19.89 -2.11
CA VAL A 8 21.35 -18.95 -2.52
C VAL A 8 21.82 -17.52 -2.29
N LEU A 9 21.81 -16.72 -3.36
CA LEU A 9 22.17 -15.31 -3.29
C LEU A 9 20.94 -14.46 -2.99
N VAL A 10 20.97 -13.73 -1.90
CA VAL A 10 19.98 -12.70 -1.55
C VAL A 10 20.50 -11.34 -1.98
N VAL A 11 19.85 -10.74 -2.97
CA VAL A 11 20.22 -9.41 -3.50
C VAL A 11 19.32 -8.33 -2.93
N GLY A 12 19.92 -7.42 -2.17
CA GLY A 12 19.26 -6.37 -1.39
C GLY A 12 18.91 -6.87 0.01
N ILE A 13 19.63 -6.38 1.02
CA ILE A 13 19.58 -6.83 2.44
C ILE A 13 18.67 -5.89 3.26
N GLY A 14 17.60 -5.41 2.63
CA GLY A 14 16.53 -4.70 3.31
C GLY A 14 15.55 -5.65 4.00
N ARG A 15 14.36 -5.14 4.32
CA ARG A 15 13.31 -5.90 5.00
C ARG A 15 12.96 -7.25 4.35
N SER A 16 12.61 -7.26 3.06
CA SER A 16 12.25 -8.49 2.33
C SER A 16 13.44 -9.42 2.12
N GLY A 17 14.65 -8.86 1.96
CA GLY A 17 15.88 -9.62 1.84
C GLY A 17 16.22 -10.38 3.10
N LEU A 18 16.22 -9.71 4.26
CA LEU A 18 16.45 -10.33 5.56
C LEU A 18 15.38 -11.37 5.91
N ALA A 19 14.11 -11.11 5.58
CA ALA A 19 13.03 -12.10 5.73
C ALA A 19 13.29 -13.36 4.88
N SER A 20 13.69 -13.17 3.61
CA SER A 20 14.05 -14.27 2.72
C SER A 20 15.27 -15.04 3.23
N ALA A 21 16.33 -14.35 3.67
CA ALA A 21 17.53 -14.95 4.23
C ALA A 21 17.22 -15.82 5.45
N ARG A 22 16.38 -15.32 6.36
CA ARG A 22 15.91 -16.07 7.54
C ARG A 22 15.24 -17.37 7.15
N PHE A 23 14.33 -17.31 6.19
CA PHE A 23 13.63 -18.49 5.70
C PHE A 23 14.60 -19.48 5.03
N LEU A 24 15.45 -18.99 4.13
CA LEU A 24 16.43 -19.81 3.40
C LEU A 24 17.37 -20.56 4.35
N LYS A 25 17.90 -19.88 5.39
CA LYS A 25 18.76 -20.49 6.41
C LYS A 25 18.03 -21.59 7.17
N LYS A 26 16.77 -21.39 7.56
CA LYS A 26 15.94 -22.44 8.19
C LYS A 26 15.70 -23.65 7.28
N GLN A 27 15.59 -23.43 5.97
CA GLN A 27 15.48 -24.51 4.98
C GLN A 27 16.83 -25.21 4.69
N GLY A 28 17.91 -24.81 5.39
CA GLY A 28 19.23 -25.41 5.28
C GLY A 28 20.03 -24.97 4.05
N ALA A 29 19.68 -23.84 3.43
CA ALA A 29 20.49 -23.24 2.39
C ALA A 29 21.73 -22.54 2.97
N PHE A 30 22.79 -22.44 2.16
CA PHE A 30 23.90 -21.54 2.40
C PHE A 30 23.56 -20.17 1.79
N VAL A 31 23.42 -19.15 2.62
CA VAL A 31 22.86 -17.86 2.23
C VAL A 31 23.96 -16.83 2.05
N ILE A 32 24.11 -16.35 0.82
CA ILE A 32 25.06 -15.29 0.46
C ILE A 32 24.24 -14.00 0.32
N GLY A 33 24.59 -12.94 1.05
CA GLY A 33 23.95 -11.64 0.91
C GLY A 33 24.78 -10.68 0.06
N PHE A 34 24.10 -9.87 -0.74
CA PHE A 34 24.72 -8.75 -1.44
C PHE A 34 23.85 -7.49 -1.35
N ASP A 35 24.45 -6.36 -1.01
CA ASP A 35 23.84 -5.04 -1.17
C ASP A 35 24.82 -4.02 -1.77
N GLU A 36 24.30 -3.09 -2.56
CA GLU A 36 25.12 -2.03 -3.17
C GLU A 36 25.48 -0.93 -2.17
N LYS A 37 24.74 -0.84 -1.06
CA LYS A 37 25.05 0.08 0.02
C LYS A 37 26.29 -0.39 0.77
N ALA A 38 27.05 0.58 1.26
CA ALA A 38 28.10 0.32 2.23
C ALA A 38 27.49 -0.13 3.57
N GLU A 39 28.24 -0.94 4.33
CA GLU A 39 27.79 -1.51 5.59
C GLU A 39 27.32 -0.44 6.60
N ASP A 40 28.03 0.69 6.68
CA ASP A 40 27.74 1.80 7.60
C ASP A 40 26.42 2.53 7.31
N GLN A 41 25.83 2.33 6.12
CA GLN A 41 24.53 2.87 5.74
C GLN A 41 23.36 2.06 6.30
N PHE A 42 23.62 0.89 6.89
CA PHE A 42 22.60 0.06 7.52
C PHE A 42 22.44 0.39 9.00
N LYS A 43 21.19 0.32 9.47
CA LYS A 43 20.89 0.36 10.89
C LYS A 43 21.62 -0.77 11.60
N LYS A 44 22.02 -0.53 12.86
CA LYS A 44 22.79 -1.50 13.64
C LYS A 44 22.05 -2.83 13.78
N GLU A 45 20.74 -2.77 13.93
CA GLU A 45 19.85 -3.93 14.06
C GLU A 45 19.84 -4.78 12.78
N ASP A 46 19.76 -4.13 11.62
CA ASP A 46 19.77 -4.79 10.32
C ASP A 46 21.12 -5.47 10.05
N ARG A 47 22.23 -4.83 10.45
CA ARG A 47 23.57 -5.42 10.36
C ARG A 47 23.74 -6.66 11.23
N ASN A 48 23.33 -6.57 12.49
CA ASN A 48 23.40 -7.71 13.40
C ASN A 48 22.57 -8.89 12.88
N CYS A 49 21.36 -8.59 12.37
CA CYS A 49 20.49 -9.58 11.76
C CYS A 49 21.13 -10.21 10.51
N ALA A 50 21.74 -9.40 9.64
CA ALA A 50 22.45 -9.87 8.46
C ALA A 50 23.59 -10.82 8.83
N GLN A 51 24.43 -10.47 9.80
CA GLN A 51 25.55 -11.29 10.28
C GLN A 51 25.10 -12.64 10.87
N GLU A 52 23.92 -12.68 11.51
CA GLU A 52 23.35 -13.93 12.03
C GLU A 52 22.79 -14.81 10.90
N LEU A 53 22.15 -14.21 9.89
CA LEU A 53 21.37 -14.91 8.88
C LEU A 53 22.15 -15.29 7.61
N LEU A 54 23.25 -14.60 7.33
CA LEU A 54 24.01 -14.78 6.10
C LEU A 54 25.33 -15.47 6.42
N ASP A 55 25.68 -16.46 5.61
CA ASP A 55 26.93 -17.20 5.75
C ASP A 55 28.09 -16.46 5.06
N GLU A 56 27.78 -15.64 4.05
CA GLU A 56 28.68 -14.67 3.42
C GLU A 56 27.95 -13.36 3.11
N ILE A 57 28.62 -12.22 3.21
CA ILE A 57 28.03 -10.90 2.96
C ILE A 57 28.97 -10.05 2.12
N TYR A 58 28.43 -9.44 1.07
CA TYR A 58 29.13 -8.53 0.17
C TYR A 58 28.44 -7.16 0.16
N TYR A 59 29.20 -6.11 0.41
CA TYR A 59 28.74 -4.72 0.35
C TYR A 59 29.45 -3.99 -0.80
N CYS A 60 28.75 -3.02 -1.41
CA CYS A 60 29.19 -2.25 -2.58
C CYS A 60 29.33 -3.10 -3.85
N GLU A 61 30.16 -4.14 -3.81
CA GLU A 61 30.45 -5.05 -4.91
C GLU A 61 30.49 -6.50 -4.43
N ILE A 62 30.13 -7.42 -5.32
CA ILE A 62 30.23 -8.87 -5.14
C ILE A 62 31.18 -9.40 -6.23
N PRO A 63 32.16 -10.26 -5.92
CA PRO A 63 33.03 -10.87 -6.93
C PRO A 63 32.29 -11.90 -7.78
N ASP A 64 32.75 -12.15 -9.01
CA ASP A 64 32.10 -13.09 -9.93
C ASP A 64 32.17 -14.52 -9.39
N GLU A 65 33.28 -14.88 -8.73
CA GLU A 65 33.49 -16.18 -8.09
C GLU A 65 32.41 -16.47 -7.03
N ALA A 66 31.90 -15.43 -6.36
CA ALA A 66 30.82 -15.58 -5.39
C ALA A 66 29.47 -15.82 -6.07
N VAL A 67 29.24 -15.25 -7.26
CA VAL A 67 28.04 -15.51 -8.07
C VAL A 67 28.11 -16.88 -8.73
N ASP A 68 29.31 -17.35 -9.09
CA ASP A 68 29.54 -18.58 -9.82
C ASP A 68 29.12 -19.85 -9.07
N LYS A 69 29.18 -19.81 -7.73
CA LYS A 69 28.73 -20.92 -6.88
C LYS A 69 27.21 -20.92 -6.62
N VAL A 70 26.49 -19.88 -7.03
CA VAL A 70 25.06 -19.69 -6.71
C VAL A 70 24.18 -20.57 -7.58
N GLN A 71 23.13 -21.12 -6.98
CA GLN A 71 22.16 -21.99 -7.66
C GLN A 71 20.75 -21.38 -7.73
N LEU A 72 20.50 -20.32 -6.97
CA LEU A 72 19.25 -19.55 -6.97
C LEU A 72 19.54 -18.12 -6.51
N VAL A 73 18.90 -17.14 -7.13
CA VAL A 73 18.91 -15.76 -6.66
C VAL A 73 17.53 -15.38 -6.14
N VAL A 74 17.48 -14.79 -4.95
CA VAL A 74 16.30 -14.15 -4.37
C VAL A 74 16.55 -12.65 -4.31
N VAL A 75 15.83 -11.89 -5.12
CA VAL A 75 16.03 -10.45 -5.25
C VAL A 75 14.93 -9.67 -4.52
N SER A 76 15.35 -8.66 -3.75
CA SER A 76 14.45 -7.70 -3.13
C SER A 76 13.78 -6.81 -4.19
N PRO A 77 12.49 -6.48 -4.06
CA PRO A 77 11.74 -5.77 -5.10
C PRO A 77 12.30 -4.37 -5.43
N GLY A 78 12.97 -3.72 -4.47
CA GLY A 78 13.60 -2.41 -4.70
C GLY A 78 14.84 -2.47 -5.59
N VAL A 79 15.43 -3.65 -5.82
CA VAL A 79 16.68 -3.78 -6.59
C VAL A 79 16.36 -3.90 -8.08
N PRO A 80 16.94 -3.03 -8.94
CA PRO A 80 16.77 -3.16 -10.38
C PRO A 80 17.32 -4.46 -10.97
N LEU A 81 16.54 -5.14 -11.80
CA LEU A 81 16.97 -6.37 -12.48
C LEU A 81 18.17 -6.16 -13.44
N SER A 82 18.46 -4.91 -13.80
CA SER A 82 19.63 -4.52 -14.58
C SER A 82 20.94 -4.52 -13.77
N LYS A 83 20.90 -4.74 -12.46
CA LYS A 83 22.10 -4.75 -11.62
C LYS A 83 23.00 -5.92 -11.97
N ARG A 84 24.31 -5.67 -11.89
CA ARG A 84 25.39 -6.57 -12.31
C ARG A 84 25.22 -8.04 -11.86
N PRO A 85 24.99 -8.37 -10.57
CA PRO A 85 24.86 -9.77 -10.14
C PRO A 85 23.63 -10.48 -10.74
N LEU A 86 22.54 -9.75 -10.99
CA LEU A 86 21.31 -10.31 -11.56
C LEU A 86 21.48 -10.59 -13.06
N VAL A 87 22.15 -9.68 -13.78
CA VAL A 87 22.51 -9.88 -15.19
C VAL A 87 23.46 -11.07 -15.35
N LEU A 88 24.45 -11.19 -14.46
CA LEU A 88 25.38 -12.32 -14.46
C LEU A 88 24.67 -13.65 -14.17
N ALA A 89 23.81 -13.68 -13.16
CA ALA A 89 22.98 -14.85 -12.84
C ALA A 89 22.11 -15.27 -14.03
N HIS A 90 21.44 -14.31 -14.67
CA HIS A 90 20.62 -14.57 -15.86
C HIS A 90 21.43 -15.14 -17.02
N LYS A 91 22.62 -14.58 -17.32
CA LYS A 91 23.52 -15.10 -18.37
C LYS A 91 23.98 -16.54 -18.12
N LYS A 92 24.07 -16.94 -16.85
CA LYS A 92 24.44 -18.30 -16.43
C LYS A 92 23.25 -19.26 -16.32
N GLY A 93 22.03 -18.80 -16.65
CA GLY A 93 20.81 -19.60 -16.51
C GLY A 93 20.39 -19.85 -15.06
N ILE A 94 20.95 -19.09 -14.11
CA ILE A 94 20.56 -19.17 -12.69
C ILE A 94 19.18 -18.52 -12.56
N GLU A 95 18.26 -19.23 -11.90
CA GLU A 95 16.91 -18.72 -11.68
C GLU A 95 16.94 -17.50 -10.74
N VAL A 96 16.29 -16.41 -11.16
CA VAL A 96 16.12 -15.19 -10.35
C VAL A 96 14.65 -15.08 -9.98
N ILE A 97 14.35 -15.13 -8.69
CA ILE A 97 12.99 -15.03 -8.14
C ILE A 97 12.90 -13.94 -7.08
N GLY A 98 11.69 -13.48 -6.80
CA GLY A 98 11.42 -12.56 -5.69
C GLY A 98 10.95 -13.27 -4.42
N GLU A 99 10.82 -12.50 -3.34
CA GLU A 99 10.29 -12.97 -2.05
C GLU A 99 8.87 -13.54 -2.18
N ILE A 100 7.99 -12.94 -2.99
CA ILE A 100 6.63 -13.44 -3.23
C ILE A 100 6.63 -14.82 -3.89
N GLU A 101 7.51 -15.03 -4.86
CA GLU A 101 7.64 -16.31 -5.57
C GLU A 101 8.23 -17.38 -4.64
N LEU A 102 9.26 -17.03 -3.86
CA LEU A 102 9.83 -17.91 -2.85
C LEU A 102 8.75 -18.35 -1.86
N ALA A 103 8.01 -17.40 -1.30
CA ALA A 103 6.96 -17.67 -0.33
C ALA A 103 5.87 -18.56 -0.91
N TYR A 104 5.39 -18.26 -2.12
CA TYR A 104 4.35 -19.05 -2.77
C TYR A 104 4.75 -20.52 -3.01
N ARG A 105 6.01 -20.78 -3.37
CA ARG A 105 6.53 -22.14 -3.59
C ARG A 105 6.54 -23.00 -2.33
N PHE A 106 6.61 -22.39 -1.15
CA PHE A 106 6.59 -23.09 0.15
C PHE A 106 5.27 -22.95 0.91
N CYS A 107 4.41 -22.02 0.50
CA CYS A 107 3.12 -21.80 1.15
C CYS A 107 2.19 -23.01 0.97
N LYS A 108 1.68 -23.51 2.09
CA LYS A 108 0.75 -24.66 2.15
C LYS A 108 -0.64 -24.30 1.62
N SER A 109 -1.13 -23.10 1.92
CA SER A 109 -2.42 -22.62 1.42
C SER A 109 -2.29 -22.09 0.00
N LYS A 110 -3.34 -22.28 -0.79
CA LYS A 110 -3.53 -21.68 -2.12
C LYS A 110 -4.68 -20.67 -2.15
N ASN A 111 -5.28 -20.38 -0.99
CA ASN A 111 -6.29 -19.33 -0.82
C ASN A 111 -5.60 -17.95 -0.73
N ILE A 112 -5.19 -17.43 -1.87
CA ILE A 112 -4.46 -16.16 -1.96
C ILE A 112 -5.29 -15.15 -2.75
N VAL A 113 -5.58 -14.00 -2.13
CA VAL A 113 -6.08 -12.79 -2.79
C VAL A 113 -4.88 -11.86 -2.98
N ALA A 114 -4.56 -11.51 -4.23
CA ALA A 114 -3.44 -10.66 -4.58
C ALA A 114 -3.94 -9.37 -5.22
N ILE A 115 -3.59 -8.22 -4.65
CA ILE A 115 -4.10 -6.91 -5.07
C ILE A 115 -2.94 -6.01 -5.49
N THR A 116 -2.99 -5.52 -6.72
CA THR A 116 -2.08 -4.50 -7.24
C THR A 116 -2.83 -3.32 -7.85
N GLY A 117 -2.11 -2.25 -8.15
CA GLY A 117 -2.63 -1.03 -8.76
C GLY A 117 -1.65 0.12 -8.57
N THR A 118 -1.89 1.27 -9.19
CA THR A 118 -1.11 2.47 -8.87
C THR A 118 -1.54 2.99 -7.49
N ASN A 119 -2.84 3.24 -7.29
CA ASN A 119 -3.41 3.75 -6.03
C ASN A 119 -4.43 2.79 -5.41
N GLY A 120 -4.80 3.01 -4.15
CA GLY A 120 -5.88 2.26 -3.45
C GLY A 120 -5.45 0.92 -2.82
N LYS A 121 -4.32 0.35 -3.26
CA LYS A 121 -3.79 -0.95 -2.83
C LYS A 121 -3.92 -1.23 -1.33
N THR A 122 -3.38 -0.36 -0.49
CA THR A 122 -3.34 -0.58 0.97
C THR A 122 -4.73 -0.58 1.58
N THR A 123 -5.58 0.36 1.16
CA THR A 123 -6.97 0.45 1.62
C THR A 123 -7.76 -0.79 1.21
N THR A 124 -7.73 -1.16 -0.07
CA THR A 124 -8.45 -2.36 -0.55
C THR A 124 -7.94 -3.64 0.08
N THR A 125 -6.61 -3.83 0.19
CA THR A 125 -6.03 -5.03 0.81
C THR A 125 -6.46 -5.16 2.27
N THR A 126 -6.44 -4.05 3.02
CA THR A 126 -6.90 -4.05 4.41
C THR A 126 -8.40 -4.33 4.49
N LEU A 127 -9.20 -3.69 3.65
CA LEU A 127 -10.65 -3.85 3.63
C LEU A 127 -11.08 -5.29 3.28
N VAL A 128 -10.44 -5.93 2.29
CA VAL A 128 -10.64 -7.35 1.98
C VAL A 128 -10.29 -8.23 3.18
N GLY A 129 -9.17 -7.94 3.85
CA GLY A 129 -8.79 -8.63 5.09
C GLY A 129 -9.86 -8.52 6.18
N GLU A 130 -10.38 -7.32 6.43
CA GLU A 130 -11.43 -7.09 7.45
C GLU A 130 -12.75 -7.77 7.09
N ILE A 131 -13.15 -7.78 5.81
CA ILE A 131 -14.33 -8.51 5.34
C ILE A 131 -14.17 -10.01 5.58
N LEU A 132 -13.05 -10.59 5.14
CA LEU A 132 -12.81 -12.03 5.27
C LEU A 132 -12.72 -12.47 6.73
N LYS A 133 -12.10 -11.66 7.62
CA LYS A 133 -11.99 -11.96 9.06
C LYS A 133 -13.33 -12.06 9.79
N LYS A 134 -14.41 -11.50 9.24
CA LYS A 134 -15.75 -11.65 9.83
C LYS A 134 -16.33 -13.05 9.66
N GLN A 135 -15.87 -13.79 8.65
CA GLN A 135 -16.37 -15.12 8.33
C GLN A 135 -15.31 -16.22 8.54
N TYR A 136 -14.03 -15.88 8.45
CA TYR A 136 -12.91 -16.81 8.56
C TYR A 136 -11.97 -16.44 9.70
N GLU A 137 -11.62 -17.42 10.52
CA GLU A 137 -10.74 -17.22 11.68
C GLU A 137 -9.26 -17.01 11.29
N ASP A 138 -8.82 -17.62 10.18
CA ASP A 138 -7.42 -17.68 9.76
C ASP A 138 -7.20 -16.85 8.48
N VAL A 139 -7.12 -15.52 8.64
CA VAL A 139 -6.89 -14.56 7.56
C VAL A 139 -5.66 -13.72 7.85
N VAL A 140 -4.71 -13.69 6.92
CA VAL A 140 -3.44 -12.99 7.06
C VAL A 140 -3.29 -11.90 5.99
N VAL A 141 -3.18 -10.65 6.42
CA VAL A 141 -2.90 -9.50 5.55
C VAL A 141 -1.40 -9.23 5.55
N CYS A 142 -0.75 -9.33 4.39
CA CYS A 142 0.71 -9.19 4.28
C CYS A 142 1.16 -8.78 2.87
N GLY A 143 2.47 -8.84 2.59
CA GLY A 143 3.07 -8.50 1.30
C GLY A 143 3.80 -7.14 1.35
N ASN A 144 3.45 -6.22 0.46
CA ASN A 144 4.02 -4.87 0.41
C ASN A 144 3.58 -3.97 1.59
N ILE A 145 2.64 -4.44 2.41
CA ILE A 145 2.20 -3.81 3.66
C ILE A 145 2.26 -4.82 4.80
N GLY A 146 2.28 -4.32 6.03
CA GLY A 146 2.34 -5.20 7.20
C GLY A 146 3.63 -6.01 7.15
N LEU A 147 3.55 -7.34 7.25
CA LEU A 147 4.68 -8.27 7.21
C LEU A 147 5.02 -8.70 5.77
N PRO A 148 6.31 -9.02 5.45
CA PRO A 148 6.65 -9.78 4.25
C PRO A 148 5.87 -11.10 4.19
N PHE A 149 5.50 -11.55 2.99
CA PHE A 149 4.68 -12.75 2.83
C PHE A 149 5.41 -14.00 3.37
N ILE A 150 6.72 -14.12 3.12
CA ILE A 150 7.57 -15.23 3.55
C ILE A 150 7.63 -15.39 5.08
N ASP A 151 7.49 -14.30 5.84
CA ASP A 151 7.49 -14.36 7.31
C ASP A 151 6.20 -14.99 7.87
N THR A 152 5.15 -15.08 7.06
CA THR A 152 3.83 -15.54 7.49
C THR A 152 3.57 -17.01 7.15
N ILE A 153 4.22 -17.57 6.13
CA ILE A 153 3.84 -18.89 5.58
C ILE A 153 4.13 -20.08 6.51
N GLU A 154 5.11 -19.96 7.43
CA GLU A 154 5.49 -21.06 8.32
C GLU A 154 4.44 -21.31 9.41
N THR A 155 3.82 -20.24 9.91
CA THR A 155 2.80 -20.28 10.97
C THR A 155 1.40 -20.52 10.41
N SER A 156 1.23 -20.45 9.10
CA SER A 156 -0.06 -20.62 8.43
C SER A 156 -0.44 -22.08 8.15
N SER A 157 -1.74 -22.32 8.12
CA SER A 157 -2.37 -23.58 7.80
C SER A 157 -2.62 -23.72 6.29
N LYS A 158 -3.11 -24.89 5.85
CA LYS A 158 -3.60 -25.09 4.47
C LYS A 158 -4.90 -24.32 4.18
N ASN A 159 -5.60 -23.88 5.22
CA ASN A 159 -6.87 -23.17 5.12
C ASN A 159 -6.70 -21.66 5.22
N THR A 160 -5.55 -21.16 5.68
CA THR A 160 -5.27 -19.73 5.80
C THR A 160 -5.61 -18.98 4.52
N ILE A 161 -6.34 -17.88 4.63
CA ILE A 161 -6.59 -16.97 3.51
C ILE A 161 -5.57 -15.84 3.58
N PHE A 162 -4.72 -15.72 2.58
CA PHE A 162 -3.77 -14.63 2.46
C PHE A 162 -4.36 -13.51 1.64
N VAL A 163 -4.25 -12.27 2.14
CA VAL A 163 -4.60 -11.06 1.41
C VAL A 163 -3.33 -10.25 1.22
N LEU A 164 -2.81 -10.27 0.00
CA LEU A 164 -1.50 -9.74 -0.36
C LEU A 164 -1.63 -8.40 -1.08
N GLU A 165 -1.01 -7.36 -0.52
CA GLU A 165 -0.67 -6.18 -1.33
C GLU A 165 0.57 -6.51 -2.16
N ILE A 166 0.50 -6.35 -3.48
CA ILE A 166 1.62 -6.64 -4.39
C ILE A 166 1.96 -5.43 -5.26
N SER A 167 3.24 -5.05 -5.25
CA SER A 167 3.81 -4.00 -6.13
C SER A 167 4.11 -4.52 -7.54
N SER A 168 4.29 -3.62 -8.52
CA SER A 168 4.77 -4.03 -9.85
C SER A 168 6.16 -4.66 -9.79
N PHE A 169 7.03 -4.18 -8.91
CA PHE A 169 8.40 -4.71 -8.78
C PHE A 169 8.42 -6.16 -8.25
N GLN A 170 7.54 -6.50 -7.31
CA GLN A 170 7.41 -7.88 -6.83
C GLN A 170 6.92 -8.82 -7.96
N LEU A 171 6.03 -8.33 -8.83
CA LEU A 171 5.51 -9.11 -9.96
C LEU A 171 6.55 -9.31 -11.08
N GLU A 172 7.61 -8.50 -11.17
CA GLU A 172 8.69 -8.71 -12.15
C GLU A 172 9.45 -10.03 -11.96
N THR A 173 9.35 -10.65 -10.78
CA THR A 173 10.22 -11.77 -10.37
C THR A 173 9.43 -13.01 -9.94
N ILE A 174 8.15 -13.07 -10.32
CA ILE A 174 7.34 -14.29 -10.17
C ILE A 174 7.57 -15.26 -11.32
N LYS A 175 7.19 -16.52 -11.09
CA LYS A 175 7.18 -17.56 -12.12
C LYS A 175 5.98 -18.49 -11.95
N TYR A 176 5.77 -19.03 -10.76
CA TYR A 176 4.66 -19.94 -10.46
C TYR A 176 3.59 -19.30 -9.58
N PHE A 177 3.82 -18.09 -9.04
CA PHE A 177 2.85 -17.36 -8.25
C PHE A 177 1.47 -17.37 -8.92
N LYS A 178 0.50 -17.97 -8.22
CA LYS A 178 -0.87 -18.17 -8.69
C LYS A 178 -1.82 -17.83 -7.55
N PRO A 179 -2.38 -16.62 -7.54
CA PRO A 179 -3.42 -16.29 -6.60
C PRO A 179 -4.74 -16.96 -6.98
N LYS A 180 -5.59 -17.28 -6.00
CA LYS A 180 -6.99 -17.67 -6.25
C LYS A 180 -7.75 -16.47 -6.83
N VAL A 181 -7.46 -15.27 -6.34
CA VAL A 181 -8.04 -14.02 -6.83
C VAL A 181 -6.91 -13.02 -7.09
N GLY A 182 -6.72 -12.62 -8.35
CA GLY A 182 -5.83 -11.50 -8.71
C GLY A 182 -6.64 -10.24 -8.98
N CYS A 183 -6.17 -9.07 -8.54
CA CYS A 183 -6.86 -7.80 -8.75
C CYS A 183 -5.91 -6.71 -9.23
N ILE A 184 -6.32 -5.96 -10.26
CA ILE A 184 -5.69 -4.69 -10.65
C ILE A 184 -6.71 -3.56 -10.46
N LEU A 185 -6.47 -2.70 -9.47
CA LEU A 185 -7.39 -1.62 -9.07
C LEU A 185 -7.47 -0.48 -10.10
N ASN A 186 -6.32 -0.07 -10.61
CA ASN A 186 -6.17 1.01 -11.57
C ASN A 186 -4.72 1.02 -12.08
N ILE A 187 -4.52 1.56 -13.28
CA ILE A 187 -3.20 1.87 -13.80
C ILE A 187 -3.20 3.34 -14.26
N THR A 188 -2.29 4.11 -13.68
CA THR A 188 -1.96 5.50 -14.04
C THR A 188 -0.44 5.66 -14.03
N PRO A 189 0.13 6.66 -14.74
CA PRO A 189 1.58 6.87 -14.78
C PRO A 189 2.20 6.96 -13.38
N ASP A 190 3.16 6.05 -13.12
CA ASP A 190 3.94 5.97 -11.89
C ASP A 190 5.18 5.10 -12.14
N HIS A 191 6.23 5.28 -11.33
CA HIS A 191 7.47 4.48 -11.38
C HIS A 191 8.12 4.34 -12.78
N LEU A 192 7.93 5.32 -13.68
CA LEU A 192 8.48 5.29 -15.03
C LEU A 192 10.01 5.39 -15.06
N ASN A 193 10.62 5.91 -14.01
CA ASN A 193 12.07 5.84 -13.79
C ASN A 193 12.58 4.39 -13.64
N ARG A 194 11.72 3.44 -13.22
CA ARG A 194 12.05 2.02 -13.05
C ARG A 194 11.59 1.17 -14.23
N HIS A 195 10.39 1.46 -14.76
CA HIS A 195 9.76 0.70 -15.85
C HIS A 195 10.10 1.22 -17.24
N MET A 196 10.67 2.43 -17.35
CA MET A 196 11.00 3.17 -18.56
C MET A 196 9.77 3.63 -19.37
N THR A 197 8.79 2.74 -19.60
CA THR A 197 7.58 3.01 -20.38
C THR A 197 6.31 2.58 -19.64
N MET A 198 5.17 3.17 -20.02
CA MET A 198 3.85 2.75 -19.52
C MET A 198 3.53 1.30 -19.89
N GLU A 199 3.93 0.86 -21.08
CA GLU A 199 3.70 -0.50 -21.55
C GLU A 199 4.39 -1.53 -20.65
N ASN A 200 5.64 -1.29 -20.26
CA ASN A 200 6.38 -2.14 -19.34
C ASN A 200 5.72 -2.18 -17.95
N TYR A 201 5.24 -1.03 -17.46
CA TYR A 201 4.54 -0.96 -16.19
C TYR A 201 3.21 -1.74 -16.19
N ILE A 202 2.45 -1.66 -17.29
CA ILE A 202 1.23 -2.46 -17.50
C ILE A 202 1.58 -3.95 -17.53
N LYS A 203 2.56 -4.35 -18.36
CA LYS A 203 3.03 -5.74 -18.47
C LYS A 203 3.45 -6.30 -17.12
N ALA A 204 4.21 -5.54 -16.32
CA ALA A 204 4.63 -5.95 -14.98
C ALA A 204 3.44 -6.23 -14.07
N LYS A 205 2.40 -5.38 -14.07
CA LYS A 205 1.19 -5.61 -13.26
C LYS A 205 0.34 -6.77 -13.75
N MET A 206 0.23 -6.96 -15.07
CA MET A 206 -0.55 -8.07 -15.64
C MET A 206 -0.02 -9.45 -15.25
N ARG A 207 1.26 -9.55 -14.86
CA ARG A 207 1.81 -10.81 -14.38
C ARG A 207 1.06 -11.40 -13.19
N ILE A 208 0.32 -10.59 -12.42
CA ILE A 208 -0.56 -11.07 -11.34
C ILE A 208 -1.61 -12.10 -11.82
N PHE A 209 -1.95 -12.09 -13.11
CA PHE A 209 -2.88 -13.03 -13.74
C PHE A 209 -2.19 -14.19 -14.46
N GLU A 210 -0.86 -14.18 -14.58
CA GLU A 210 -0.09 -15.04 -15.50
C GLU A 210 -0.39 -16.53 -15.31
N ASN A 211 -0.53 -16.98 -14.06
CA ASN A 211 -0.76 -18.38 -13.70
C ASN A 211 -2.19 -18.68 -13.20
N ILE A 212 -3.11 -17.71 -13.25
CA ILE A 212 -4.51 -17.95 -12.91
C ILE A 212 -5.11 -18.91 -13.96
N ASP A 213 -5.82 -19.93 -13.48
CA ASP A 213 -6.50 -20.94 -14.30
C ASP A 213 -8.03 -20.79 -14.19
N GLU A 214 -8.77 -21.73 -14.78
CA GLU A 214 -10.24 -21.75 -14.82
C GLU A 214 -10.93 -21.78 -13.45
N MET A 215 -10.22 -22.15 -12.38
CA MET A 215 -10.73 -22.14 -11.00
C MET A 215 -10.44 -20.83 -10.27
N GLY A 216 -9.57 -19.98 -10.82
CA GLY A 216 -9.22 -18.69 -10.26
C GLY A 216 -10.04 -17.54 -10.84
N TYR A 217 -9.83 -16.35 -10.27
CA TYR A 217 -10.61 -15.15 -10.58
C TYR A 217 -9.69 -13.96 -10.85
N THR A 218 -10.05 -13.17 -11.87
CA THR A 218 -9.42 -11.88 -12.17
C THR A 218 -10.39 -10.76 -11.92
N VAL A 219 -9.98 -9.79 -11.10
CA VAL A 219 -10.76 -8.61 -10.74
C VAL A 219 -10.19 -7.38 -11.43
N LEU A 220 -11.00 -6.68 -12.21
CA LEU A 220 -10.59 -5.50 -12.99
C LEU A 220 -11.56 -4.33 -12.84
N ASN A 221 -11.00 -3.13 -12.86
CA ASN A 221 -11.76 -1.87 -12.84
C ASN A 221 -12.24 -1.51 -14.25
N TYR A 222 -13.54 -1.31 -14.44
CA TYR A 222 -14.10 -0.89 -15.72
C TYR A 222 -13.98 0.63 -15.97
N ASP A 223 -13.90 1.43 -14.91
CA ASP A 223 -13.88 2.89 -15.01
C ASP A 223 -12.48 3.43 -15.38
N ASN A 224 -11.43 2.62 -15.25
CA ASN A 224 -10.09 2.97 -15.72
C ASN A 224 -9.86 2.38 -17.11
N ASN A 225 -9.62 3.25 -18.11
CA ASN A 225 -9.47 2.85 -19.51
C ASN A 225 -8.44 1.72 -19.70
N ILE A 226 -7.28 1.82 -19.04
CA ILE A 226 -6.22 0.82 -19.18
C ILE A 226 -6.69 -0.53 -18.67
N THR A 227 -7.21 -0.62 -17.44
CA THR A 227 -7.68 -1.89 -16.87
C THR A 227 -8.91 -2.45 -17.60
N ARG A 228 -9.77 -1.58 -18.15
CA ARG A 228 -10.89 -1.98 -19.00
C ARG A 228 -10.39 -2.69 -20.26
N ASP A 229 -9.36 -2.17 -20.91
CA ASP A 229 -8.77 -2.77 -22.11
C ASP A 229 -8.09 -4.13 -21.80
N LEU A 230 -7.72 -4.39 -20.54
CA LEU A 230 -7.17 -5.67 -20.10
C LEU A 230 -8.22 -6.77 -19.90
N ILE A 231 -9.51 -6.45 -19.84
CA ILE A 231 -10.57 -7.43 -19.56
C ILE A 231 -10.56 -8.58 -20.57
N GLY A 232 -10.37 -8.28 -21.85
CA GLY A 232 -10.29 -9.29 -22.91
C GLY A 232 -9.03 -10.16 -22.88
N LEU A 233 -8.03 -9.78 -22.08
CA LEU A 233 -6.77 -10.52 -21.90
C LEU A 233 -6.71 -11.29 -20.57
N ALA A 234 -7.75 -11.14 -19.74
CA ALA A 234 -7.82 -11.75 -18.43
C ALA A 234 -7.97 -13.28 -18.52
N LYS A 235 -7.44 -14.00 -17.53
CA LYS A 235 -7.52 -15.46 -17.41
C LYS A 235 -8.50 -15.86 -16.33
N GLY A 236 -8.99 -17.09 -16.35
CA GLY A 236 -9.94 -17.58 -15.34
C GLY A 236 -11.28 -16.84 -15.41
N ASN A 237 -11.95 -16.73 -14.26
CA ASN A 237 -13.27 -16.10 -14.17
C ASN A 237 -13.13 -14.59 -13.94
N VAL A 238 -13.65 -13.80 -14.87
CA VAL A 238 -13.57 -12.33 -14.78
C VAL A 238 -14.65 -11.78 -13.88
N ILE A 239 -14.27 -10.96 -12.89
CA ILE A 239 -15.15 -10.13 -12.08
C ILE A 239 -14.81 -8.67 -12.37
N VAL A 240 -15.80 -7.88 -12.74
CA VAL A 240 -15.61 -6.46 -13.05
C VAL A 240 -16.17 -5.60 -11.92
N PHE A 241 -15.52 -4.47 -11.61
CA PHE A 241 -16.14 -3.46 -10.76
C PHE A 241 -16.21 -2.10 -11.45
N SER A 242 -17.24 -1.32 -11.11
CA SER A 242 -17.54 -0.05 -11.77
C SER A 242 -18.48 0.81 -10.93
N LYS A 243 -18.40 2.12 -11.04
CA LYS A 243 -19.38 3.06 -10.47
C LYS A 243 -20.67 3.12 -11.28
N ASN A 244 -20.78 2.35 -12.36
CA ASN A 244 -21.96 2.25 -13.19
C ASN A 244 -22.24 0.79 -13.55
N LYS A 245 -23.52 0.43 -13.65
CA LYS A 245 -23.94 -0.88 -14.15
C LYS A 245 -23.48 -1.10 -15.59
N SER A 246 -23.01 -2.31 -15.88
CA SER A 246 -22.63 -2.77 -17.22
C SER A 246 -23.07 -4.23 -17.43
N GLN A 247 -22.83 -4.78 -18.62
CA GLN A 247 -23.24 -6.13 -19.00
C GLN A 247 -22.12 -7.15 -18.76
N PHE A 248 -21.84 -7.43 -17.49
CA PHE A 248 -20.92 -8.52 -17.08
C PHE A 248 -21.65 -9.51 -16.17
N GLU A 249 -21.35 -10.79 -16.35
CA GLU A 249 -21.94 -11.88 -15.56
C GLU A 249 -21.58 -11.76 -14.08
N ASN A 250 -20.30 -11.50 -13.79
CA ASN A 250 -19.82 -11.22 -12.45
C ASN A 250 -19.39 -9.76 -12.35
N MET A 251 -20.12 -8.98 -11.56
CA MET A 251 -19.90 -7.54 -11.46
C MET A 251 -20.28 -6.96 -10.10
N VAL A 252 -19.49 -6.02 -9.59
CA VAL A 252 -19.87 -5.13 -8.50
C VAL A 252 -20.09 -3.74 -9.07
N PHE A 253 -21.26 -3.15 -8.83
CA PHE A 253 -21.64 -1.89 -9.48
C PHE A 253 -22.50 -0.99 -8.60
N VAL A 254 -22.60 0.28 -9.00
CA VAL A 254 -23.56 1.22 -8.41
C VAL A 254 -24.72 1.46 -9.37
N GLU A 255 -25.94 1.40 -8.86
CA GLU A 255 -27.19 1.73 -9.55
C GLU A 255 -28.07 2.55 -8.60
N LYS A 256 -28.44 3.78 -8.99
CA LYS A 256 -29.25 4.70 -8.18
C LYS A 256 -28.70 4.85 -6.74
N ASP A 257 -27.41 5.21 -6.62
CA ASP A 257 -26.68 5.40 -5.36
C ASP A 257 -26.60 4.17 -4.43
N THR A 258 -26.98 3.00 -4.94
CA THR A 258 -26.95 1.75 -4.19
C THR A 258 -25.93 0.80 -4.82
N ILE A 259 -25.12 0.16 -3.98
CA ILE A 259 -24.11 -0.81 -4.36
C ILE A 259 -24.78 -2.17 -4.50
N TYR A 260 -24.54 -2.83 -5.63
CA TYR A 260 -24.98 -4.19 -5.92
C TYR A 260 -23.77 -5.05 -6.29
N PHE A 261 -23.94 -6.35 -6.15
CA PHE A 261 -23.13 -7.30 -6.91
C PHE A 261 -24.01 -8.32 -7.62
N THR A 262 -23.58 -8.73 -8.81
CA THR A 262 -24.03 -9.96 -9.47
C THR A 262 -22.87 -10.94 -9.45
N PHE A 263 -23.10 -12.15 -8.94
CA PHE A 263 -22.10 -13.21 -8.91
C PHE A 263 -22.78 -14.55 -9.11
N GLU A 264 -22.28 -15.38 -10.05
CA GLU A 264 -22.83 -16.71 -10.35
C GLU A 264 -24.36 -16.67 -10.57
N GLY A 265 -24.84 -15.67 -11.32
CA GLY A 265 -26.24 -15.50 -11.68
C GLY A 265 -27.15 -14.93 -10.59
N LYS A 266 -26.62 -14.55 -9.41
CA LYS A 266 -27.40 -13.93 -8.33
C LYS A 266 -27.03 -12.46 -8.16
N THR A 267 -28.03 -11.58 -8.26
CA THR A 267 -27.88 -10.15 -7.92
C THR A 267 -28.31 -9.90 -6.49
N GLN A 268 -27.47 -9.22 -5.71
CA GLN A 268 -27.78 -8.79 -4.35
C GLN A 268 -27.53 -7.28 -4.19
N GLU A 269 -28.45 -6.64 -3.46
CA GLU A 269 -28.30 -5.27 -2.97
C GLU A 269 -27.44 -5.29 -1.69
N VAL A 270 -26.37 -4.49 -1.65
CA VAL A 270 -25.46 -4.44 -0.51
C VAL A 270 -25.83 -3.30 0.44
N MET A 271 -25.71 -2.06 -0.03
CA MET A 271 -25.96 -0.85 0.79
C MET A 271 -25.96 0.41 -0.09
N LYS A 272 -26.39 1.55 0.46
CA LYS A 272 -26.19 2.85 -0.18
C LYS A 272 -24.72 3.27 -0.16
N LYS A 273 -24.24 3.88 -1.23
CA LYS A 273 -22.83 4.30 -1.35
C LYS A 273 -22.41 5.33 -0.28
N ASP A 274 -23.33 6.21 0.12
CA ASP A 274 -23.07 7.28 1.10
C ASP A 274 -23.08 6.77 2.55
N GLU A 275 -23.42 5.50 2.77
CA GLU A 275 -23.31 4.82 4.06
C GLU A 275 -21.91 4.20 4.27
N ILE A 276 -21.04 4.21 3.25
CA ILE A 276 -19.63 3.83 3.42
C ILE A 276 -18.99 4.84 4.37
N PHE A 277 -18.32 4.33 5.41
CA PHE A 277 -17.74 5.20 6.44
C PHE A 277 -16.58 6.06 5.92
N ILE A 278 -15.72 5.49 5.08
CA ILE A 278 -14.58 6.21 4.50
C ILE A 278 -15.02 7.11 3.34
N PRO A 279 -14.74 8.43 3.40
CA PRO A 279 -15.29 9.37 2.42
C PRO A 279 -14.55 9.33 1.07
N GLY A 280 -15.25 9.73 0.01
CA GLY A 280 -14.68 10.06 -1.29
C GLY A 280 -14.80 8.97 -2.36
N GLU A 281 -14.88 9.41 -3.62
CA GLU A 281 -15.06 8.55 -4.81
C GLU A 281 -13.99 7.45 -4.96
N HIS A 282 -12.74 7.75 -4.63
CA HIS A 282 -11.66 6.76 -4.67
C HIS A 282 -11.86 5.64 -3.63
N ASN A 283 -12.51 5.94 -2.49
CA ASN A 283 -12.83 4.94 -1.48
C ASN A 283 -14.07 4.12 -1.84
N LEU A 284 -15.02 4.70 -2.58
CA LEU A 284 -16.06 3.92 -3.26
C LEU A 284 -15.43 2.89 -4.21
N GLU A 285 -14.51 3.30 -5.09
CA GLU A 285 -13.80 2.36 -5.97
C GLU A 285 -13.03 1.27 -5.19
N ASN A 286 -12.36 1.63 -4.09
CA ASN A 286 -11.69 0.67 -3.22
C ASN A 286 -12.67 -0.33 -2.58
N ALA A 287 -13.87 0.13 -2.19
CA ALA A 287 -14.93 -0.70 -1.63
C ALA A 287 -15.48 -1.66 -2.67
N LEU A 288 -15.81 -1.19 -3.88
CA LEU A 288 -16.29 -2.04 -4.97
C LEU A 288 -15.26 -3.12 -5.33
N ALA A 289 -13.98 -2.76 -5.38
CA ALA A 289 -12.90 -3.72 -5.59
C ALA A 289 -12.77 -4.73 -4.44
N ALA A 290 -12.94 -4.29 -3.19
CA ALA A 290 -12.87 -5.17 -2.03
C ALA A 290 -14.01 -6.19 -2.04
N ILE A 291 -15.24 -5.76 -2.33
CA ILE A 291 -16.39 -6.64 -2.54
C ILE A 291 -16.03 -7.69 -3.59
N SER A 292 -15.61 -7.26 -4.80
CA SER A 292 -15.27 -8.16 -5.90
C SER A 292 -14.23 -9.22 -5.52
N CYS A 293 -13.23 -8.84 -4.73
CA CYS A 293 -12.17 -9.76 -4.31
C CYS A 293 -12.66 -10.83 -3.30
N THR A 294 -13.76 -10.57 -2.60
CA THR A 294 -14.29 -11.44 -1.53
C THR A 294 -15.39 -12.38 -2.02
N LEU A 295 -16.05 -12.07 -3.15
CA LEU A 295 -17.13 -12.91 -3.71
C LEU A 295 -16.71 -14.38 -3.93
N PRO A 296 -15.51 -14.70 -4.44
CA PRO A 296 -15.04 -16.08 -4.59
C PRO A 296 -14.88 -16.89 -3.29
N PHE A 297 -15.07 -16.25 -2.14
CA PHE A 297 -15.08 -16.87 -0.82
C PHE A 297 -16.50 -16.98 -0.25
N GLY A 298 -17.54 -16.62 -1.00
CA GLY A 298 -18.92 -16.76 -0.53
C GLY A 298 -19.20 -15.91 0.71
N ILE A 299 -18.68 -14.67 0.74
CA ILE A 299 -19.02 -13.73 1.81
C ILE A 299 -20.44 -13.22 1.60
N GLU A 300 -21.24 -13.29 2.66
CA GLU A 300 -22.63 -12.81 2.66
C GLU A 300 -22.70 -11.27 2.61
N LYS A 301 -23.73 -10.74 1.95
CA LYS A 301 -23.92 -9.29 1.77
C LYS A 301 -23.94 -8.52 3.10
N ASP A 302 -24.52 -9.10 4.16
CA ASP A 302 -24.69 -8.42 5.45
C ASP A 302 -23.33 -8.25 6.15
N THR A 303 -22.42 -9.20 5.97
CA THR A 303 -21.03 -9.11 6.44
C THR A 303 -20.28 -7.98 5.73
N ILE A 304 -20.45 -7.88 4.42
CA ILE A 304 -19.87 -6.81 3.60
C ILE A 304 -20.38 -5.45 4.07
N GLU A 305 -21.70 -5.30 4.18
CA GLU A 305 -22.36 -4.08 4.64
C GLU A 305 -21.84 -3.65 6.02
N GLN A 306 -21.79 -4.56 6.99
CA GLN A 306 -21.31 -4.27 8.34
C GLN A 306 -19.88 -3.71 8.33
N VAL A 307 -18.98 -4.31 7.55
CA VAL A 307 -17.58 -3.89 7.50
C VAL A 307 -17.45 -2.53 6.80
N LEU A 308 -18.15 -2.31 5.67
CA LEU A 308 -18.10 -1.03 4.95
C LEU A 308 -18.65 0.15 5.78
N LYS A 309 -19.64 -0.11 6.65
CA LYS A 309 -20.19 0.89 7.59
C LYS A 309 -19.26 1.22 8.78
N THR A 310 -18.29 0.35 9.09
CA THR A 310 -17.49 0.47 10.32
C THR A 310 -15.99 0.60 10.07
N PHE A 311 -15.52 0.31 8.87
CA PHE A 311 -14.11 0.42 8.50
C PHE A 311 -13.67 1.89 8.50
N ARG A 312 -12.78 2.25 9.42
CA ARG A 312 -12.32 3.64 9.64
C ARG A 312 -11.16 4.08 8.74
N GLY A 313 -10.81 3.26 7.75
CA GLY A 313 -9.63 3.48 6.92
C GLY A 313 -8.40 2.74 7.47
N VAL A 314 -7.25 3.03 6.85
CA VAL A 314 -5.97 2.48 7.28
C VAL A 314 -5.27 3.53 8.15
N GLU A 315 -4.66 3.07 9.24
CA GLU A 315 -3.93 3.95 10.16
C GLU A 315 -3.00 4.91 9.39
N HIS A 316 -3.09 6.20 9.71
CA HIS A 316 -2.31 7.28 9.10
C HIS A 316 -2.60 7.59 7.61
N ARG A 317 -3.68 7.06 7.01
CA ARG A 317 -4.12 7.36 5.64
C ARG A 317 -5.56 7.88 5.63
N ILE A 318 -5.74 9.19 5.75
CA ILE A 318 -7.07 9.84 5.91
C ILE A 318 -7.90 9.09 6.97
N GLU A 319 -7.24 8.69 8.06
CA GLU A 319 -7.85 7.91 9.15
C GLU A 319 -8.72 8.84 9.98
N PHE A 320 -10.02 8.53 10.09
CA PHE A 320 -10.90 9.26 11.01
C PHE A 320 -10.49 8.97 12.45
N VAL A 321 -10.20 10.02 13.21
CA VAL A 321 -9.75 9.93 14.61
C VAL A 321 -10.91 10.13 15.57
N ALA A 322 -11.58 11.28 15.49
CA ALA A 322 -12.67 11.66 16.37
C ALA A 322 -13.53 12.76 15.74
N GLU A 323 -14.72 12.94 16.31
CA GLU A 323 -15.56 14.12 16.08
C GLU A 323 -15.79 14.82 17.42
N ILE A 324 -15.46 16.11 17.49
CA ILE A 324 -15.55 16.92 18.71
C ILE A 324 -16.31 18.20 18.36
N ASN A 325 -17.45 18.45 19.00
CA ASN A 325 -18.30 19.63 18.74
C ASN A 325 -18.66 19.83 17.24
N GLY A 326 -18.85 18.73 16.51
CA GLY A 326 -19.14 18.73 15.06
C GLY A 326 -17.90 18.94 14.17
N ILE A 327 -16.69 18.94 14.74
CA ILE A 327 -15.42 19.07 14.02
C ILE A 327 -14.82 17.67 13.85
N LYS A 328 -14.53 17.28 12.61
CA LYS A 328 -13.97 15.94 12.33
C LYS A 328 -12.46 16.01 12.17
N PHE A 329 -11.75 15.12 12.87
CA PHE A 329 -10.29 15.04 12.84
C PHE A 329 -9.84 13.86 12.00
N TYR A 330 -8.94 14.11 11.04
CA TYR A 330 -8.37 13.08 10.16
C TYR A 330 -6.85 13.05 10.22
N ASN A 331 -6.31 11.84 10.38
CA ASN A 331 -4.89 11.53 10.40
C ASN A 331 -4.43 11.00 9.04
N ASP A 332 -3.75 11.84 8.28
CA ASP A 332 -3.07 11.49 7.02
C ASP A 332 -1.55 11.68 7.15
N SER A 333 -0.96 11.29 8.28
CA SER A 333 0.48 11.45 8.54
C SER A 333 1.36 10.75 7.48
N LYS A 334 0.84 9.74 6.78
CA LYS A 334 1.51 9.06 5.66
C LYS A 334 1.60 9.91 4.38
N GLY A 335 0.93 11.06 4.31
CA GLY A 335 1.07 12.06 3.27
C GLY A 335 2.43 12.77 3.31
N THR A 336 3.52 12.03 3.08
CA THR A 336 4.90 12.51 3.27
C THR A 336 5.49 13.26 2.07
N ASN A 337 4.67 13.58 1.07
CA ASN A 337 5.02 14.35 -0.14
C ASN A 337 3.80 15.15 -0.60
N THR A 338 4.02 16.11 -1.51
CA THR A 338 2.98 17.02 -1.98
C THR A 338 1.82 16.31 -2.71
N ASP A 339 2.09 15.33 -3.58
CA ASP A 339 1.04 14.58 -4.30
C ASP A 339 0.06 13.86 -3.37
N ALA A 340 0.58 13.20 -2.33
CA ALA A 340 -0.26 12.51 -1.35
C ALA A 340 -1.14 13.49 -0.58
N ALA A 341 -0.59 14.64 -0.17
CA ALA A 341 -1.34 15.66 0.53
C ALA A 341 -2.40 16.33 -0.36
N GLU A 342 -2.10 16.54 -1.64
CA GLU A 342 -3.07 17.06 -2.60
C GLU A 342 -4.27 16.12 -2.79
N LYS A 343 -4.03 14.79 -2.82
CA LYS A 343 -5.10 13.79 -2.88
C LYS A 343 -5.97 13.82 -1.61
N ALA A 344 -5.36 13.97 -0.44
CA ALA A 344 -6.10 14.08 0.83
C ALA A 344 -6.98 15.33 0.88
N LEU A 345 -6.49 16.49 0.43
CA LEU A 345 -7.28 17.71 0.33
C LEU A 345 -8.49 17.56 -0.61
N ARG A 346 -8.34 16.79 -1.69
CA ARG A 346 -9.43 16.55 -2.65
C ARG A 346 -10.50 15.58 -2.14
N ALA A 347 -10.21 14.80 -1.10
CA ALA A 347 -11.14 13.82 -0.54
C ALA A 347 -12.33 14.45 0.20
N PHE A 348 -12.23 15.74 0.55
CA PHE A 348 -13.23 16.44 1.34
C PHE A 348 -13.83 17.63 0.59
N GLU A 349 -15.14 17.80 0.77
CA GLU A 349 -15.90 18.97 0.31
C GLU A 349 -16.11 20.00 1.44
N SER A 350 -16.05 19.57 2.71
CA SER A 350 -16.11 20.45 3.88
C SER A 350 -14.90 21.38 3.96
N PRO A 351 -15.03 22.57 4.59
CA PRO A 351 -13.89 23.46 4.84
C PRO A 351 -12.80 22.78 5.68
N ILE A 352 -11.55 22.91 5.23
CA ILE A 352 -10.41 22.22 5.84
C ILE A 352 -9.55 23.20 6.66
N ILE A 353 -9.17 22.80 7.86
CA ILE A 353 -8.04 23.35 8.62
C ILE A 353 -6.89 22.35 8.50
N LEU A 354 -5.81 22.77 7.86
CA LEU A 354 -4.70 21.89 7.50
C LEU A 354 -3.53 22.05 8.48
N ILE A 355 -2.96 20.93 8.91
CA ILE A 355 -1.66 20.90 9.60
C ILE A 355 -0.63 20.35 8.62
N ALA A 356 0.36 21.17 8.23
CA ALA A 356 1.32 20.85 7.19
C ALA A 356 2.77 21.23 7.52
N GLY A 357 3.74 20.54 6.91
CA GLY A 357 5.17 20.78 7.07
C GLY A 357 5.91 19.64 7.79
N GLY A 358 7.24 19.71 7.73
CA GLY A 358 8.15 18.68 8.24
C GLY A 358 9.54 18.76 7.62
N TYR A 359 10.18 17.61 7.46
CA TYR A 359 11.53 17.49 6.92
C TYR A 359 11.58 17.82 5.43
N ASP A 360 12.60 18.59 5.05
CA ASP A 360 12.78 19.06 3.69
C ASP A 360 13.52 18.04 2.81
N LYS A 361 12.83 17.56 1.76
CA LYS A 361 13.41 16.69 0.73
C LYS A 361 13.81 17.43 -0.55
N GLY A 362 13.69 18.76 -0.57
CA GLY A 362 13.93 19.58 -1.77
C GLY A 362 12.76 19.56 -2.77
N GLU A 363 11.56 19.19 -2.34
CA GLU A 363 10.36 19.22 -3.18
C GLU A 363 9.85 20.66 -3.39
N SER A 364 9.21 20.92 -4.54
CA SER A 364 8.51 22.19 -4.77
C SER A 364 7.12 22.15 -4.13
N PHE A 365 6.74 23.25 -3.47
CA PHE A 365 5.43 23.42 -2.82
C PHE A 365 4.44 24.28 -3.63
N GLU A 366 4.79 24.73 -4.83
CA GLU A 366 3.99 25.67 -5.63
C GLU A 366 2.58 25.15 -5.96
N LYS A 367 2.50 23.92 -6.48
CA LYS A 367 1.21 23.26 -6.81
C LYS A 367 0.39 22.99 -5.55
N PHE A 368 1.06 22.52 -4.51
CA PHE A 368 0.45 22.27 -3.21
C PHE A 368 -0.16 23.55 -2.61
N ALA A 369 0.61 24.65 -2.59
CA ALA A 369 0.13 25.96 -2.12
C ALA A 369 -1.08 26.43 -2.93
N SER A 370 -1.06 26.25 -4.25
CA SER A 370 -2.18 26.60 -5.13
C SER A 370 -3.47 25.83 -4.82
N LEU A 371 -3.35 24.55 -4.41
CA LEU A 371 -4.51 23.77 -3.99
C LEU A 371 -4.98 24.14 -2.59
N VAL A 372 -4.06 24.35 -1.66
CA VAL A 372 -4.34 24.83 -0.30
C VAL A 372 -5.16 26.11 -0.35
N ALA A 373 -4.76 27.09 -1.17
CA ALA A 373 -5.48 28.35 -1.31
C ALA A 373 -6.94 28.20 -1.81
N LYS A 374 -7.28 27.08 -2.46
CA LYS A 374 -8.62 26.81 -2.97
C LYS A 374 -9.51 26.03 -2.01
N LYS A 375 -8.94 25.11 -1.21
CA LYS A 375 -9.71 24.16 -0.37
C LYS A 375 -9.57 24.39 1.13
N VAL A 376 -8.56 25.13 1.57
CA VAL A 376 -8.17 25.20 2.98
C VAL A 376 -8.53 26.56 3.57
N LYS A 377 -9.33 26.54 4.64
CA LYS A 377 -9.73 27.70 5.42
C LYS A 377 -8.56 28.33 6.16
N LYS A 378 -7.76 27.51 6.87
CA LYS A 378 -6.55 27.94 7.60
C LYS A 378 -5.49 26.85 7.59
N VAL A 379 -4.21 27.24 7.60
CA VAL A 379 -3.06 26.30 7.66
C VAL A 379 -2.22 26.55 8.91
N PHE A 380 -1.86 25.49 9.64
CA PHE A 380 -0.84 25.52 10.67
C PHE A 380 0.42 24.84 10.14
N LEU A 381 1.52 25.60 10.06
CA LEU A 381 2.78 25.17 9.47
C LEU A 381 3.84 24.90 10.54
N LEU A 382 4.45 23.72 10.48
CA LEU A 382 5.50 23.28 11.43
C LEU A 382 6.68 22.62 10.73
N GLY A 383 7.75 22.36 11.49
CA GLY A 383 8.96 21.70 10.99
C GLY A 383 9.87 22.59 10.13
N GLN A 384 10.87 21.97 9.51
CA GLN A 384 11.89 22.65 8.70
C GLN A 384 11.28 23.38 7.48
N THR A 385 10.26 22.81 6.85
CA THR A 385 9.65 23.36 5.63
C THR A 385 8.63 24.48 5.89
N LYS A 386 8.32 24.81 7.15
CA LYS A 386 7.25 25.78 7.49
C LYS A 386 7.39 27.13 6.77
N HIS A 387 8.61 27.67 6.71
CA HIS A 387 8.87 28.95 6.04
C HIS A 387 8.83 28.84 4.52
N LYS A 388 9.22 27.69 3.96
CA LYS A 388 9.16 27.44 2.51
C LYS A 388 7.71 27.38 2.03
N ILE A 389 6.87 26.62 2.73
CA ILE A 389 5.44 26.51 2.41
C ILE A 389 4.77 27.87 2.60
N ALA A 390 5.07 28.59 3.69
CA ALA A 390 4.55 29.94 3.92
C ALA A 390 4.89 30.89 2.77
N SER A 391 6.15 30.89 2.30
CA SER A 391 6.57 31.75 1.18
C SER A 391 5.80 31.45 -0.10
N GLU A 392 5.53 30.18 -0.43
CA GLU A 392 4.72 29.83 -1.61
C GLU A 392 3.26 30.26 -1.45
N LEU A 393 2.68 30.15 -0.25
CA LEU A 393 1.34 30.65 0.06
C LEU A 393 1.24 32.18 -0.06
N GLU A 394 2.25 32.90 0.43
CA GLU A 394 2.32 34.36 0.34
C GLU A 394 2.39 34.85 -1.11
N LYS A 395 3.19 34.19 -1.97
CA LYS A 395 3.32 34.53 -3.39
C LYS A 395 1.98 34.50 -4.13
N ILE A 396 1.09 33.59 -3.75
CA ILE A 396 -0.25 33.45 -4.35
C ILE A 396 -1.34 34.23 -3.59
N GLY A 397 -0.95 35.04 -2.59
CA GLY A 397 -1.84 35.91 -1.83
C GLY A 397 -2.63 35.22 -0.71
N TYR A 398 -2.31 33.97 -0.35
CA TYR A 398 -2.95 33.28 0.76
C TYR A 398 -2.34 33.71 2.09
N LYS A 399 -3.13 34.39 2.93
CA LYS A 399 -2.68 34.97 4.21
C LYS A 399 -3.11 34.20 5.45
N ASN A 400 -4.02 33.24 5.33
CA ASN A 400 -4.59 32.56 6.50
C ASN A 400 -3.77 31.34 6.91
N PHE A 401 -2.50 31.56 7.24
CA PHE A 401 -1.62 30.53 7.79
C PHE A 401 -0.95 31.02 9.06
N GLU A 402 -0.51 30.08 9.89
CA GLU A 402 0.17 30.35 11.14
C GLU A 402 1.33 29.39 11.34
N LEU A 403 2.50 29.92 11.71
CA LEU A 403 3.66 29.10 12.04
C LEU A 403 3.56 28.65 13.50
N VAL A 404 3.68 27.35 13.74
CA VAL A 404 3.63 26.75 15.08
C VAL A 404 4.89 25.93 15.35
N SER A 405 5.18 25.71 16.63
CA SER A 405 6.42 25.08 17.07
C SER A 405 6.29 23.58 17.26
N THR A 406 5.07 23.10 17.57
CA THR A 406 4.81 21.68 17.87
C THR A 406 3.51 21.19 17.24
N LEU A 407 3.41 19.88 17.03
CA LEU A 407 2.18 19.24 16.57
C LEU A 407 1.04 19.41 17.59
N LYS A 408 1.34 19.35 18.88
CA LYS A 408 0.34 19.57 19.95
C LYS A 408 -0.27 20.96 19.88
N GLU A 409 0.58 21.98 19.67
CA GLU A 409 0.14 23.35 19.46
C GLU A 409 -0.75 23.48 18.21
N ALA A 410 -0.35 22.84 17.10
CA ALA A 410 -1.12 22.83 15.86
C ALA A 410 -2.52 22.22 16.06
N VAL A 411 -2.62 21.08 16.75
CA VAL A 411 -3.90 20.41 17.05
C VAL A 411 -4.80 21.30 17.90
N ARG A 412 -4.27 21.86 19.01
CA ARG A 412 -5.03 22.74 19.89
C ARG A 412 -5.56 23.98 19.15
N LYS A 413 -4.68 24.68 18.43
CA LYS A 413 -5.08 25.89 17.68
C LYS A 413 -6.04 25.57 16.54
N SER A 414 -5.92 24.40 15.93
CA SER A 414 -6.88 23.93 14.91
C SER A 414 -8.27 23.77 15.50
N PHE A 415 -8.39 23.14 16.67
CA PHE A 415 -9.66 23.00 17.37
C PHE A 415 -10.27 24.36 17.76
N GLU A 416 -9.46 25.28 18.31
CA GLU A 416 -9.91 26.60 18.76
C GLU A 416 -10.48 27.49 17.63
N CYS A 417 -9.98 27.34 16.40
CA CYS A 417 -10.48 28.12 15.25
C CYS A 417 -11.49 27.36 14.37
N ALA A 418 -11.68 26.07 14.61
CA ALA A 418 -12.63 25.25 13.87
C ALA A 418 -14.07 25.55 14.27
N GLN A 419 -14.98 25.39 13.31
CA GLN A 419 -16.41 25.53 13.50
C GLN A 419 -17.11 24.19 13.22
N ASN A 420 -18.36 24.05 13.66
CA ASN A 420 -19.16 22.88 13.35
C ASN A 420 -19.21 22.64 11.82
N GLY A 421 -18.90 21.42 11.40
CA GLY A 421 -18.80 21.01 10.00
C GLY A 421 -17.40 21.16 9.39
N ASP A 422 -16.46 21.84 10.06
CA ASP A 422 -15.07 21.92 9.62
C ASP A 422 -14.35 20.57 9.82
N ILE A 423 -13.28 20.39 9.04
CA ILE A 423 -12.37 19.26 9.14
C ILE A 423 -10.99 19.74 9.58
N VAL A 424 -10.41 19.09 10.59
CA VAL A 424 -8.99 19.23 10.94
C VAL A 424 -8.22 18.07 10.32
N LEU A 425 -7.34 18.38 9.37
CA LEU A 425 -6.58 17.39 8.61
C LEU A 425 -5.09 17.51 8.91
N LEU A 426 -4.48 16.47 9.47
CA LEU A 426 -3.03 16.29 9.42
C LEU A 426 -2.66 15.66 8.09
N SER A 427 -2.22 16.47 7.12
CA SER A 427 -1.65 15.97 5.86
C SER A 427 -0.37 16.78 5.53
N PRO A 428 0.80 16.27 5.94
CA PRO A 428 1.99 17.10 6.15
C PRO A 428 2.70 17.56 4.88
N ALA A 429 2.44 16.91 3.75
CA ALA A 429 3.18 17.08 2.49
C ALA A 429 4.70 16.86 2.60
N CYS A 430 5.19 16.40 3.75
CA CYS A 430 6.61 16.33 4.11
C CYS A 430 6.91 15.07 4.94
N ALA A 431 8.14 14.59 4.86
CA ALA A 431 8.63 13.56 5.78
C ALA A 431 8.67 14.08 7.22
N SER A 432 8.80 13.17 8.18
CA SER A 432 8.68 13.49 9.62
C SER A 432 10.01 13.63 10.36
N TRP A 433 11.13 13.33 9.70
CA TRP A 433 12.44 13.06 10.32
C TRP A 433 13.08 14.23 11.05
N ASP A 434 12.58 15.45 10.86
CA ASP A 434 13.03 16.63 11.56
C ASP A 434 12.50 16.72 13.00
N MET A 435 11.35 16.11 13.27
CA MET A 435 10.63 16.22 14.56
C MET A 435 10.26 14.86 15.15
N PHE A 436 10.25 13.79 14.35
CA PHE A 436 9.78 12.46 14.73
C PHE A 436 10.64 11.38 14.07
N GLU A 437 10.76 10.22 14.70
CA GLU A 437 11.47 9.06 14.17
C GLU A 437 10.90 8.59 12.83
N ASN A 438 9.57 8.62 12.70
CA ASN A 438 8.84 8.16 11.51
C ASN A 438 7.42 8.76 11.46
N TYR A 439 6.74 8.55 10.33
CA TYR A 439 5.41 9.12 10.13
C TYR A 439 4.37 8.44 11.01
N GLU A 440 4.59 7.18 11.39
CA GLU A 440 3.72 6.45 12.31
C GLU A 440 3.74 7.09 13.71
N GLN A 441 4.92 7.47 14.22
CA GLN A 441 5.04 8.21 15.48
C GLN A 441 4.30 9.55 15.41
N ARG A 442 4.53 10.35 14.37
CA ARG A 442 3.80 11.61 14.15
C ARG A 442 2.28 11.40 14.13
N GLY A 443 1.82 10.36 13.45
CA GLY A 443 0.40 10.03 13.33
C GLY A 443 -0.21 9.51 14.65
N ARG A 444 0.54 8.76 15.47
CA ARG A 444 0.09 8.35 16.81
C ARG A 444 -0.01 9.54 17.76
N MET A 445 0.98 10.44 17.74
CA MET A 445 0.97 11.65 18.57
C MET A 445 -0.19 12.59 18.19
N PHE A 446 -0.52 12.72 16.89
CA PHE A 446 -1.73 13.44 16.48
C PHE A 446 -2.99 12.87 17.12
N LYS A 447 -3.16 11.54 17.09
CA LYS A 447 -4.32 10.88 17.70
C LYS A 447 -4.37 11.09 19.21
N GLU A 448 -3.22 10.98 19.88
CA GLU A 448 -3.09 11.25 21.30
C GLU A 448 -3.57 12.68 21.63
N TYR A 449 -3.08 13.68 20.91
CA TYR A 449 -3.46 15.08 21.13
C TYR A 449 -4.93 15.38 20.80
N VAL A 450 -5.50 14.73 19.79
CA VAL A 450 -6.93 14.83 19.51
C VAL A 450 -7.76 14.19 20.63
N ASN A 451 -7.33 13.03 21.14
CA ASN A 451 -8.01 12.37 22.26
C ASN A 451 -7.90 13.16 23.57
N GLU A 452 -6.81 13.89 23.80
CA GLU A 452 -6.69 14.80 24.94
C GLU A 452 -7.77 15.91 24.93
N LEU A 453 -8.18 16.39 23.75
CA LEU A 453 -9.26 17.37 23.61
C LEU A 453 -10.62 16.80 24.05
N LEU A 454 -10.88 15.50 23.86
CA LEU A 454 -12.10 14.83 24.34
C LEU A 454 -12.15 14.79 25.87
N THR A 455 -10.99 14.62 26.52
CA THR A 455 -10.91 14.46 27.99
C THR A 455 -10.94 15.78 28.74
N THR A 456 -10.50 16.88 28.11
CA THR A 456 -10.39 18.18 28.78
C THR A 456 -11.68 19.00 28.75
N GLY A 457 -12.74 18.54 28.08
CA GLY A 457 -14.07 19.18 28.10
C GLY A 457 -14.07 20.66 27.70
N MET A 458 -13.14 21.06 26.83
CA MET A 458 -13.04 22.42 26.29
C MET A 458 -14.11 22.70 25.23
#